data_AF-A0A1V4YS12-F1
#
_entry.id   AF-A0A1V4YS12-F1
#
_cell.length_a   1.000
_cell.length_b   1.000
_cell.length_c   1.000
_cell.angle_alpha   90.00
_cell.angle_beta   90.00
_cell.angle_gamma   90.00
#
_symmetry.space_group_name_H-M   'P 1'
#
loop_
_entity.id
_entity.type
_entity.pdbx_description
1 polymer ?
#
loop_
_entity_poly.entity_id
_entity_poly.type
_entity_poly.pdbx_seq_one_letter_code
_entity_poly.pdbx_strand_id
1 'polypeptide(L)'
;MGYYDIQQICLNGHRITNNYNSSPEFRRKHCPDCGAETIYKCPECNSNIPGEHHEDGVVVFGFPKSVPTNCTNCGNSFPWAKSKREFSAHASGSLEIDHIQLVEKICSRFHLVAKQLKSRYSDRDTLVINDEYDTQDLLHSLLHIYFDDIRSEEWTPSYAGSCSRVDFLLKQEQIIIEVKKTRESLKTKDVGEQLIIDSQKYRTHPDCKILFCFVYDPDGWIANPRGLENDLNKKDNDFEIKVLIVPKGH
;
A
#
# COMPACT_ATOMS: atom_id res chain seq x y z
N MET A 1 26.15 -49.65 -15.05
CA MET A 1 26.86 -48.40 -14.68
C MET A 1 25.83 -47.28 -14.80
N GLY A 2 25.54 -46.53 -13.74
CA GLY A 2 24.45 -45.55 -13.79
C GLY A 2 24.78 -44.31 -14.62
N TYR A 3 23.82 -43.75 -15.35
CA TYR A 3 23.97 -42.49 -16.09
C TYR A 3 22.78 -41.55 -15.87
N TYR A 4 23.00 -40.24 -16.07
CA TYR A 4 21.92 -39.25 -16.07
C TYR A 4 21.52 -38.92 -17.49
N ASP A 5 20.22 -39.03 -17.78
CA ASP A 5 19.65 -38.41 -18.98
C ASP A 5 19.59 -36.88 -18.79
N ILE A 6 19.01 -36.17 -19.74
CA ILE A 6 18.89 -34.73 -19.79
C ILE A 6 17.42 -34.39 -19.60
N GLN A 7 17.12 -33.35 -18.82
CA GLN A 7 15.78 -32.80 -18.73
C GLN A 7 15.59 -31.59 -19.64
N GLN A 8 14.38 -31.45 -20.18
CA GLN A 8 13.94 -30.30 -20.95
C GLN A 8 12.90 -29.51 -20.16
N ILE A 9 13.11 -28.21 -20.04
CA ILE A 9 12.34 -27.32 -19.16
C ILE A 9 12.05 -26.03 -19.91
N CYS A 10 10.87 -25.44 -19.74
CA CYS A 10 10.57 -24.14 -20.31
C CYS A 10 11.23 -23.00 -19.53
N LEU A 11 11.35 -21.82 -20.16
CA LEU A 11 11.94 -20.64 -19.52
C LEU A 11 11.19 -20.18 -18.25
N ASN A 12 9.93 -20.60 -18.08
CA ASN A 12 9.12 -20.36 -16.86
C ASN A 12 9.21 -21.48 -15.82
N GLY A 13 9.95 -22.56 -16.08
CA GLY A 13 10.24 -23.62 -15.10
C GLY A 13 9.29 -24.82 -15.13
N HIS A 14 8.39 -24.92 -16.11
CA HIS A 14 7.61 -26.13 -16.35
C HIS A 14 8.47 -27.20 -17.03
N ARG A 15 8.50 -28.38 -16.43
CA ARG A 15 9.29 -29.52 -16.91
C ARG A 15 8.52 -30.24 -18.01
N ILE A 16 9.16 -30.41 -19.17
CA ILE A 16 8.58 -31.07 -20.34
C ILE A 16 8.87 -32.58 -20.31
N THR A 17 10.13 -32.94 -20.09
CA THR A 17 10.57 -34.33 -19.96
C THR A 17 11.86 -34.39 -19.14
N ASN A 18 12.10 -35.52 -18.47
CA ASN A 18 13.35 -35.81 -17.75
C ASN A 18 14.26 -36.75 -18.53
N ASN A 19 13.77 -37.25 -19.66
CA ASN A 19 14.37 -38.26 -20.51
C ASN A 19 14.51 -37.71 -21.93
N TYR A 20 15.22 -36.59 -22.07
CA TYR A 20 15.34 -35.92 -23.37
C TYR A 20 16.00 -36.83 -24.39
N ASN A 21 17.04 -37.59 -24.04
CA ASN A 21 17.68 -38.50 -25.00
C ASN A 21 16.90 -39.81 -25.15
N SER A 22 16.42 -40.39 -24.05
CA SER A 22 15.80 -41.73 -24.05
C SER A 22 14.36 -41.73 -24.56
N SER A 23 13.67 -40.59 -24.52
CA SER A 23 12.27 -40.45 -24.95
C SER A 23 12.06 -39.19 -25.82
N PRO A 24 12.58 -39.17 -27.06
CA PRO A 24 12.52 -38.02 -27.96
C PRO A 24 11.10 -37.59 -28.35
N GLU A 25 10.12 -38.48 -28.29
CA GLU A 25 8.70 -38.25 -28.60
C GLU A 25 8.04 -37.24 -27.66
N PHE A 26 8.57 -37.05 -26.44
CA PHE A 26 8.04 -36.07 -25.49
C PHE A 26 8.69 -34.70 -25.62
N ARG A 27 9.69 -34.53 -26.50
CA ARG A 27 10.35 -33.24 -26.70
C ARG A 27 9.37 -32.24 -27.32
N ARG A 28 9.37 -31.01 -26.80
CA ARG A 28 8.54 -29.93 -27.34
C ARG A 28 9.39 -28.69 -27.54
N LYS A 29 9.16 -27.91 -28.59
CA LYS A 29 9.84 -26.61 -28.76
C LYS A 29 9.32 -25.58 -27.77
N HIS A 30 8.01 -25.60 -27.53
CA HIS A 30 7.30 -24.70 -26.62
C HIS A 30 6.54 -25.48 -25.54
N CYS A 31 6.37 -24.83 -24.39
CA CYS A 31 5.63 -25.37 -23.26
C CYS A 31 4.12 -25.38 -23.53
N PRO A 32 3.41 -26.50 -23.29
CA PRO A 32 1.95 -26.54 -23.42
C PRO A 32 1.22 -25.69 -22.38
N ASP A 33 1.79 -25.51 -21.18
CA ASP A 33 1.11 -24.83 -20.08
C ASP A 33 1.21 -23.30 -20.15
N CYS A 34 2.32 -22.77 -20.69
CA CYS A 34 2.58 -21.33 -20.68
C CYS A 34 3.11 -20.76 -22.00
N GLY A 35 3.27 -21.57 -23.05
CA GLY A 35 3.73 -21.13 -24.38
C GLY A 35 5.22 -20.76 -24.49
N ALA A 36 5.96 -20.70 -23.37
CA ALA A 36 7.37 -20.30 -23.38
C ALA A 36 8.26 -21.32 -24.12
N GLU A 37 9.35 -20.82 -24.71
CA GLU A 37 10.39 -21.67 -25.29
C GLU A 37 11.01 -22.60 -24.24
N THR A 38 11.58 -23.71 -24.74
CA THR A 38 12.15 -24.77 -23.91
C THR A 38 13.65 -24.91 -24.14
N ILE A 39 14.35 -25.22 -23.05
CA ILE A 39 15.79 -25.43 -23.03
C ILE A 39 16.11 -26.76 -22.35
N TYR A 40 17.17 -27.40 -22.79
CA TYR A 40 17.73 -28.63 -22.21
C TYR A 40 19.23 -28.46 -21.87
N LYS A 41 19.75 -27.25 -22.13
CA LYS A 41 21.11 -26.82 -21.81
C LYS A 41 21.06 -25.51 -21.06
N CYS A 42 22.08 -25.26 -20.24
CA CYS A 42 22.28 -23.99 -19.57
C CYS A 42 22.55 -22.89 -20.61
N PRO A 43 21.80 -21.77 -20.60
CA PRO A 43 22.04 -20.66 -21.53
C PRO A 43 23.42 -20.01 -21.38
N GLU A 44 24.01 -20.10 -20.18
CA GLU A 44 25.26 -19.42 -19.82
C GLU A 44 26.51 -20.24 -20.18
N CYS A 45 26.48 -21.55 -19.93
CA CYS A 45 27.67 -22.42 -20.10
C CYS A 45 27.43 -23.62 -21.02
N ASN A 46 26.24 -23.72 -21.62
CA ASN A 46 25.84 -24.78 -22.56
C ASN A 46 25.93 -26.22 -22.00
N SER A 47 26.10 -26.39 -20.69
CA SER A 47 26.05 -27.71 -20.04
C SER A 47 24.63 -28.28 -20.04
N ASN A 48 24.50 -29.59 -20.17
CA ASN A 48 23.20 -30.25 -20.16
C ASN A 48 22.54 -30.14 -18.78
N ILE A 49 21.22 -29.97 -18.76
CA ILE A 49 20.46 -29.93 -17.50
C ILE A 49 20.22 -31.38 -17.04
N PRO A 50 20.74 -31.81 -15.88
CA PRO A 50 20.77 -33.22 -15.50
C PRO A 50 19.36 -33.74 -15.19
N GLY A 51 18.87 -34.70 -15.98
CA GLY A 51 17.56 -35.31 -15.88
C GLY A 51 17.53 -36.57 -15.00
N GLU A 52 16.75 -37.55 -15.42
CA GLU A 52 16.54 -38.81 -14.68
C GLU A 52 17.80 -39.68 -14.63
N HIS A 53 18.00 -40.39 -13.53
CA HIS A 53 19.11 -41.33 -13.37
C HIS A 53 18.65 -42.73 -13.77
N HIS A 54 19.42 -43.37 -14.64
CA HIS A 54 19.16 -44.72 -15.12
C HIS A 54 20.25 -45.65 -14.57
N GLU A 55 19.85 -46.77 -13.96
CA GLU A 55 20.73 -47.88 -13.57
C GLU A 55 20.38 -49.14 -14.38
N ASP A 56 21.40 -49.81 -14.90
CA ASP A 56 21.22 -51.01 -15.73
C ASP A 56 20.44 -52.10 -14.98
N GLY A 57 19.28 -52.49 -15.52
CA GLY A 57 18.48 -53.61 -15.03
C GLY A 57 17.56 -53.30 -13.84
N VAL A 58 17.49 -52.04 -13.37
CA VAL A 58 16.64 -51.63 -12.26
C VAL A 58 15.67 -50.54 -12.69
N VAL A 59 14.36 -50.83 -12.65
CA VAL A 59 13.32 -49.80 -12.81
C VAL A 59 13.21 -49.06 -11.48
N VAL A 60 13.87 -47.90 -11.39
CA VAL A 60 13.78 -47.04 -10.21
C VAL A 60 12.47 -46.24 -10.29
N PHE A 61 11.47 -46.63 -9.51
CA PHE A 61 10.28 -45.81 -9.26
C PHE A 61 10.63 -44.66 -8.30
N GLY A 62 11.40 -43.69 -8.79
CA GLY A 62 11.86 -42.53 -8.03
C GLY A 62 10.93 -41.32 -8.18
N PHE A 63 10.89 -40.47 -7.16
CA PHE A 63 10.27 -39.15 -7.29
C PHE A 63 10.99 -38.35 -8.39
N PRO A 64 10.26 -37.71 -9.32
CA PRO A 64 10.89 -37.03 -10.44
C PRO A 64 11.77 -35.89 -9.93
N LYS A 65 13.04 -35.88 -10.36
CA LYS A 65 14.02 -34.85 -9.97
C LYS A 65 13.43 -33.46 -10.12
N SER A 66 13.49 -32.66 -9.06
CA SER A 66 12.99 -31.28 -9.07
C SER A 66 13.71 -30.45 -10.13
N VAL A 67 13.00 -29.48 -10.70
CA VAL A 67 13.58 -28.49 -11.61
C VAL A 67 14.69 -27.73 -10.87
N PRO A 68 15.95 -27.78 -11.34
CA PRO A 68 17.07 -27.17 -10.62
C PRO A 68 16.97 -25.64 -10.65
N THR A 69 17.34 -24.98 -9.57
CA THR A 69 17.37 -23.51 -9.51
C THR A 69 18.67 -22.94 -10.08
N ASN A 70 19.77 -23.69 -9.96
CA ASN A 70 21.11 -23.28 -10.34
C ASN A 70 21.77 -24.35 -11.21
N CYS A 71 22.61 -23.93 -12.14
CA CYS A 71 23.43 -24.83 -12.94
C CYS A 71 24.54 -25.44 -12.07
N THR A 72 24.69 -26.76 -12.10
CA THR A 72 25.74 -27.48 -11.36
C THR A 72 27.15 -27.24 -11.92
N ASN A 73 27.27 -26.80 -13.18
CA ASN A 73 28.55 -26.56 -13.83
C ASN A 73 29.06 -25.12 -13.61
N CYS A 74 28.23 -24.09 -13.84
CA CYS A 74 28.65 -22.69 -13.73
C CYS A 74 28.08 -21.94 -12.52
N GLY A 75 27.18 -22.53 -11.74
CA GLY A 75 26.57 -21.91 -10.56
C GLY A 75 25.46 -20.88 -10.85
N ASN A 76 25.37 -20.36 -12.08
CA ASN A 76 24.36 -19.36 -12.45
C ASN A 76 22.93 -19.89 -12.24
N SER A 77 22.06 -18.99 -11.79
CA SER A 77 20.63 -19.29 -11.63
C SER A 77 19.97 -19.41 -13.00
N PHE A 78 19.11 -20.41 -13.17
CA PHE A 78 18.33 -20.56 -14.40
C PHE A 78 17.27 -19.45 -14.53
N PRO A 79 16.77 -19.16 -15.75
CA PRO A 79 15.79 -18.09 -15.99
C PRO A 79 14.57 -18.16 -15.06
N TRP A 80 13.95 -19.34 -14.93
CA TRP A 80 12.78 -19.52 -14.05
C TRP A 80 13.09 -19.27 -12.56
N ALA A 81 14.32 -19.55 -12.12
CA ALA A 81 14.73 -19.28 -10.75
C ALA A 81 14.94 -17.77 -10.51
N LYS A 82 15.47 -17.06 -11.51
CA LYS A 82 15.56 -15.59 -11.49
C LYS A 82 14.17 -14.97 -11.46
N SER A 83 13.27 -15.35 -12.37
CA SER A 83 11.90 -14.84 -12.42
C SER A 83 11.11 -15.13 -11.15
N LYS A 84 11.27 -16.32 -10.54
CA LYS A 84 10.63 -16.65 -9.26
C LYS A 84 11.17 -15.79 -8.11
N ARG A 85 12.47 -15.46 -8.11
CA ARG A 85 13.08 -14.56 -7.12
C ARG A 85 12.66 -13.11 -7.33
N GLU A 86 12.60 -12.63 -8.57
CA GLU A 86 12.11 -11.30 -8.91
C GLU A 86 10.65 -11.15 -8.51
N PHE A 87 9.81 -12.15 -8.82
CA PHE A 87 8.41 -12.18 -8.39
C PHE A 87 8.29 -12.22 -6.87
N SER A 88 9.08 -13.06 -6.18
CA SER A 88 9.05 -13.14 -4.72
C SER A 88 9.55 -11.84 -4.07
N ALA A 89 10.54 -11.16 -4.66
CA ALA A 89 11.04 -9.87 -4.22
C ALA A 89 10.01 -8.75 -4.44
N HIS A 90 9.25 -8.78 -5.54
CA HIS A 90 8.15 -7.85 -5.77
C HIS A 90 6.90 -8.18 -4.96
N ALA A 91 6.67 -9.45 -4.60
CA ALA A 91 5.59 -9.88 -3.73
C ALA A 91 5.89 -9.71 -2.22
N SER A 92 7.17 -9.51 -1.86
CA SER A 92 7.61 -9.12 -0.51
C SER A 92 7.74 -7.61 -0.33
N GLY A 93 7.41 -6.83 -1.36
CA GLY A 93 6.73 -5.55 -1.13
C GLY A 93 5.38 -5.89 -0.52
N SER A 94 5.32 -5.96 0.81
CA SER A 94 4.07 -5.90 1.55
C SER A 94 3.17 -4.86 0.89
N LEU A 95 1.87 -5.16 0.81
CA LEU A 95 0.85 -4.12 0.69
C LEU A 95 1.02 -3.22 1.92
N GLU A 96 1.99 -2.30 1.90
CA GLU A 96 2.03 -1.19 2.84
C GLU A 96 0.75 -0.44 2.56
N ILE A 97 -0.21 -0.63 3.46
CA ILE A 97 -1.41 0.17 3.48
C ILE A 97 -0.92 1.59 3.67
N ASP A 98 -1.08 2.40 2.64
CA ASP A 98 -0.77 3.82 2.73
C ASP A 98 -1.83 4.48 3.60
N HIS A 99 -1.60 4.51 4.91
CA HIS A 99 -2.54 4.99 5.91
C HIS A 99 -3.00 6.42 5.62
N ILE A 100 -2.14 7.26 5.01
CA ILE A 100 -2.54 8.62 4.62
C ILE A 100 -3.60 8.60 3.51
N GLN A 101 -3.50 7.67 2.55
CA GLN A 101 -4.51 7.53 1.50
C GLN A 101 -5.85 7.05 2.07
N LEU A 102 -5.85 6.27 3.16
CA LEU A 102 -7.08 5.89 3.84
C LEU A 102 -7.75 7.10 4.52
N VAL A 103 -6.96 7.93 5.22
CA VAL A 103 -7.46 9.19 5.80
C VAL A 103 -8.00 10.12 4.72
N GLU A 104 -7.25 10.32 3.63
CA GLU A 104 -7.70 11.11 2.47
C GLU A 104 -9.00 10.57 1.87
N LYS A 105 -9.14 9.25 1.76
CA LYS A 105 -10.33 8.60 1.24
C LYS A 105 -11.54 8.79 2.15
N ILE A 106 -11.38 8.67 3.47
CA ILE A 106 -12.43 8.96 4.44
C ILE A 106 -12.87 10.42 4.31
N CYS A 107 -11.91 11.35 4.42
CA CYS A 107 -12.17 12.78 4.43
C CYS A 107 -12.78 13.27 3.10
N SER A 108 -12.31 12.79 1.94
CA SER A 108 -12.88 13.14 0.63
C SER A 108 -14.32 12.67 0.43
N ARG A 109 -14.75 11.63 1.17
CA ARG A 109 -16.12 11.11 1.15
C ARG A 109 -16.98 11.66 2.29
N PHE A 110 -16.41 12.42 3.21
CA PHE A 110 -17.09 12.93 4.40
C PHE A 110 -18.39 13.67 4.05
N HIS A 111 -18.36 14.62 3.11
CA HIS A 111 -19.55 15.38 2.72
C HIS A 111 -20.66 14.49 2.14
N LEU A 112 -20.30 13.44 1.40
CA LEU A 112 -21.28 12.48 0.86
C LEU A 112 -21.98 11.72 2.01
N VAL A 113 -21.21 11.26 3.00
CA VAL A 113 -21.75 10.60 4.19
C VAL A 113 -22.64 11.56 4.98
N ALA A 114 -22.16 12.78 5.23
CA ALA A 114 -22.93 13.82 5.93
C ALA A 114 -24.27 14.12 5.24
N LYS A 115 -24.30 14.20 3.90
CA LYS A 115 -25.56 14.35 3.14
C LYS A 115 -26.45 13.13 3.26
N GLN A 116 -25.89 11.91 3.20
CA GLN A 116 -26.66 10.68 3.32
C GLN A 116 -27.34 10.58 4.69
N LEU A 117 -26.68 11.01 5.76
CA LEU A 117 -27.26 11.04 7.11
C LEU A 117 -28.49 11.96 7.18
N LYS A 118 -28.58 13.02 6.36
CA LYS A 118 -29.77 13.88 6.28
C LYS A 118 -30.97 13.21 5.60
N SER A 119 -30.75 12.18 4.77
CA SER A 119 -31.81 11.46 4.07
C SER A 119 -32.33 10.29 4.91
N ARG A 120 -33.26 10.59 5.82
CA ARG A 120 -33.82 9.61 6.77
C ARG A 120 -35.26 9.26 6.43
N TYR A 121 -35.61 7.99 6.66
CA TYR A 121 -36.98 7.54 6.56
C TYR A 121 -37.84 8.19 7.66
N SER A 122 -39.03 8.67 7.28
CA SER A 122 -40.07 9.16 8.21
C SER A 122 -39.59 10.30 9.14
N ASP A 123 -38.84 11.26 8.60
CA ASP A 123 -38.43 12.49 9.28
C ASP A 123 -37.76 12.26 10.65
N ARG A 124 -37.01 11.17 10.78
CA ARG A 124 -36.28 10.84 12.00
C ARG A 124 -35.11 11.79 12.24
N ASP A 125 -34.83 12.01 13.52
CA ASP A 125 -33.65 12.76 13.97
C ASP A 125 -32.35 12.17 13.42
N THR A 126 -31.40 13.06 13.17
CA THR A 126 -30.08 12.74 12.65
C THR A 126 -29.00 13.54 13.36
N LEU A 127 -27.74 13.12 13.19
CA LEU A 127 -26.59 13.93 13.54
C LEU A 127 -26.60 15.22 12.69
N VAL A 128 -26.72 16.36 13.35
CA VAL A 128 -26.64 17.68 12.73
C VAL A 128 -25.21 18.19 12.90
N ILE A 129 -24.56 18.58 11.79
CA ILE A 129 -23.18 19.05 11.81
C ILE A 129 -23.17 20.58 11.81
N ASN A 130 -23.11 21.19 12.98
CA ASN A 130 -23.14 22.64 13.15
C ASN A 130 -21.73 23.24 13.23
N ASP A 131 -20.84 22.58 13.98
CA ASP A 131 -19.51 23.08 14.30
C ASP A 131 -18.40 22.04 14.10
N GLU A 132 -17.20 22.38 14.57
CA GLU A 132 -16.02 21.53 14.52
C GLU A 132 -16.18 20.24 15.33
N TYR A 133 -16.85 20.30 16.49
CA TYR A 133 -17.04 19.13 17.35
C TYR A 133 -18.00 18.12 16.72
N ASP A 134 -19.10 18.57 16.12
CA ASP A 134 -20.00 17.67 15.38
C ASP A 134 -19.29 17.04 14.16
N THR A 135 -18.35 17.78 13.55
CA THR A 135 -17.52 17.29 12.44
C THR A 135 -16.56 16.21 12.93
N GLN A 136 -15.94 16.42 14.10
CA GLN A 136 -15.07 15.47 14.77
C GLN A 136 -15.83 14.17 15.11
N ASP A 137 -17.04 14.25 15.67
CA ASP A 137 -17.83 13.06 16.04
C ASP A 137 -18.10 12.13 14.84
N LEU A 138 -18.51 12.71 13.71
CA LEU A 138 -18.72 11.93 12.49
C LEU A 138 -17.39 11.40 11.95
N LEU A 139 -16.33 12.20 11.96
CA LEU A 139 -15.03 11.79 11.43
C LEU A 139 -14.44 10.64 12.26
N HIS A 140 -14.51 10.72 13.58
CA HIS A 140 -14.06 9.70 14.51
C HIS A 140 -14.74 8.36 14.22
N SER A 141 -16.06 8.39 14.03
CA SER A 141 -16.86 7.21 13.67
C SER A 141 -16.38 6.57 12.36
N LEU A 142 -15.94 7.37 11.38
CA LEU A 142 -15.44 6.88 10.09
C LEU A 142 -13.99 6.37 10.18
N LEU A 143 -13.16 6.95 11.04
CA LEU A 143 -11.78 6.51 11.25
C LEU A 143 -11.72 5.09 11.84
N HIS A 144 -12.67 4.72 12.69
CA HIS A 144 -12.80 3.35 13.22
C HIS A 144 -12.96 2.25 12.15
N ILE A 145 -13.22 2.60 10.88
CA ILE A 145 -13.25 1.63 9.78
C ILE A 145 -11.88 1.02 9.52
N TYR A 146 -10.80 1.79 9.73
CA TYR A 146 -9.44 1.38 9.36
C TYR A 146 -8.40 1.48 10.48
N PHE A 147 -8.70 2.20 11.58
CA PHE A 147 -7.74 2.49 12.64
C PHE A 147 -8.24 1.99 13.99
N ASP A 148 -7.38 1.22 14.69
CA ASP A 148 -7.69 0.62 15.99
C ASP A 148 -7.33 1.54 17.17
N ASP A 149 -6.22 2.29 17.09
CA ASP A 149 -5.71 3.19 18.15
C ASP A 149 -5.84 4.66 17.73
N ILE A 150 -7.05 5.21 17.92
CA ILE A 150 -7.37 6.63 17.69
C ILE A 150 -7.42 7.33 19.05
N ARG A 151 -6.47 8.24 19.31
CA ARG A 151 -6.37 8.96 20.58
C ARG A 151 -6.87 10.38 20.42
N SER A 152 -7.81 10.77 21.27
CA SER A 152 -8.29 12.16 21.35
C SER A 152 -7.58 12.99 22.43
N GLU A 153 -6.64 12.39 23.18
CA GLU A 153 -6.01 12.99 24.37
C GLU A 153 -4.55 12.53 24.53
N GLU A 154 -3.60 13.25 23.93
CA GLU A 154 -2.21 13.23 24.39
C GLU A 154 -1.71 14.66 24.63
N TRP A 155 -1.04 14.84 25.77
CA TRP A 155 -0.42 16.11 26.16
C TRP A 155 0.76 16.37 25.23
N THR A 156 0.65 17.38 24.36
CA THR A 156 1.81 17.84 23.59
C THR A 156 2.83 18.49 24.56
N PRO A 157 4.15 18.33 24.36
CA PRO A 157 5.13 19.16 25.05
C PRO A 157 4.76 20.63 24.87
N SER A 158 4.79 21.42 25.95
CA SER A 158 4.30 22.80 25.94
C SER A 158 5.03 23.66 24.90
N TYR A 159 4.35 24.05 23.83
CA TYR A 159 4.81 25.13 22.94
C TYR A 159 4.25 26.45 23.47
N ALA A 160 5.13 27.40 23.78
CA ALA A 160 4.78 28.74 24.27
C ALA A 160 3.81 28.81 25.49
N GLY A 161 3.78 27.77 26.33
CA GLY A 161 2.98 27.75 27.57
C GLY A 161 1.49 27.42 27.41
N SER A 162 1.01 27.15 26.18
CA SER A 162 -0.34 26.63 25.95
C SER A 162 -0.30 25.12 25.72
N CYS A 163 -0.91 24.35 26.61
CA CYS A 163 -1.22 22.97 26.31
C CYS A 163 -2.56 22.91 25.61
N SER A 164 -2.57 22.51 24.34
CA SER A 164 -3.80 22.32 23.57
C SER A 164 -3.93 20.86 23.15
N ARG A 165 -5.07 20.28 23.49
CA ARG A 165 -5.53 18.96 23.06
C ARG A 165 -5.51 18.88 21.53
N VAL A 166 -5.13 17.72 21.00
CA VAL A 166 -5.22 17.42 19.56
C VAL A 166 -6.58 16.81 19.26
N ASP A 167 -7.09 17.00 18.04
CA ASP A 167 -8.40 16.43 17.68
C ASP A 167 -8.32 14.90 17.59
N PHE A 168 -7.41 14.38 16.74
CA PHE A 168 -7.10 12.95 16.69
C PHE A 168 -5.60 12.69 16.49
N LEU A 169 -5.09 11.68 17.18
CA LEU A 169 -3.76 11.10 16.98
C LEU A 169 -3.91 9.61 16.64
N LEU A 170 -3.52 9.25 15.43
CA LEU A 170 -3.33 7.87 14.98
C LEU A 170 -1.90 7.47 15.35
N LYS A 171 -1.73 6.93 16.57
CA LYS A 171 -0.40 6.84 17.19
C LYS A 171 0.54 5.88 16.47
N GLN A 172 0.02 4.75 16.01
CA GLN A 172 0.84 3.74 15.34
C GLN A 172 1.33 4.25 13.98
N GLU A 173 0.51 5.06 13.31
CA GLU A 173 0.76 5.64 12.00
C GLU A 173 1.52 6.97 12.08
N GLN A 174 1.66 7.54 13.29
CA GLN A 174 2.25 8.85 13.56
C GLN A 174 1.57 9.99 12.77
N ILE A 175 0.25 9.91 12.64
CA ILE A 175 -0.60 10.90 11.95
C ILE A 175 -1.43 11.66 12.99
N ILE A 176 -1.29 12.98 13.02
CA ILE A 176 -2.23 13.86 13.71
C ILE A 176 -3.25 14.35 12.69
N ILE A 177 -4.54 14.28 13.03
CA ILE A 177 -5.61 14.87 12.24
C ILE A 177 -6.13 16.08 13.00
N GLU A 178 -6.09 17.25 12.34
CA GLU A 178 -6.64 18.51 12.85
C GLU A 178 -7.91 18.84 12.04
N VAL A 179 -9.02 19.12 12.70
CA VAL A 179 -10.33 19.31 12.08
C VAL A 179 -10.76 20.76 12.20
N LYS A 180 -11.09 21.39 11.08
CA LYS A 180 -11.78 22.69 11.04
C LYS A 180 -13.10 22.56 10.30
N LYS A 181 -14.10 23.30 10.73
CA LYS A 181 -15.35 23.50 10.00
C LYS A 181 -15.52 24.99 9.78
N THR A 182 -15.67 25.39 8.52
CA THR A 182 -15.85 26.80 8.21
C THR A 182 -17.21 27.30 8.71
N ARG A 183 -17.25 28.61 8.95
CA ARG A 183 -18.44 29.37 9.34
C ARG A 183 -18.21 30.83 9.04
N GLU A 184 -19.22 31.66 9.29
CA GLU A 184 -19.14 33.10 9.06
C GLU A 184 -17.93 33.77 9.73
N SER A 185 -17.50 33.29 10.89
CA SER A 185 -16.33 33.81 11.62
C SER A 185 -15.01 33.09 11.33
N LEU A 186 -15.01 32.05 10.50
CA LEU A 186 -13.81 31.24 10.21
C LEU A 186 -13.72 30.98 8.70
N LYS A 187 -13.15 31.95 7.98
CA LYS A 187 -13.03 31.93 6.51
C LYS A 187 -11.60 31.64 6.07
N THR A 188 -11.34 31.71 4.76
CA THR A 188 -10.02 31.43 4.13
C THR A 188 -8.82 31.94 4.94
N LYS A 189 -8.83 33.21 5.35
CA LYS A 189 -7.71 33.83 6.08
C LYS A 189 -7.55 33.21 7.46
N ASP A 190 -8.64 33.13 8.22
CA ASP A 190 -8.63 32.64 9.61
C ASP A 190 -8.25 31.16 9.66
N VAL A 191 -8.75 30.35 8.73
CA VAL A 191 -8.37 28.94 8.57
C VAL A 191 -6.87 28.83 8.28
N GLY A 192 -6.35 29.61 7.32
CA GLY A 192 -4.93 29.59 6.99
C GLY A 192 -4.03 29.95 8.17
N GLU A 193 -4.38 31.01 8.91
CA GLU A 193 -3.63 31.44 10.10
C GLU A 193 -3.62 30.37 11.20
N GLN A 194 -4.78 29.76 11.49
CA GLN A 194 -4.86 28.69 12.47
C GLN A 194 -4.04 27.47 12.06
N LEU A 195 -4.15 27.01 10.81
CA LEU A 195 -3.42 25.82 10.34
C LEU A 195 -1.90 26.02 10.32
N ILE A 196 -1.42 27.25 10.13
CA ILE A 196 0.01 27.58 10.25
C ILE A 196 0.48 27.42 11.71
N ILE A 197 -0.31 27.90 12.66
CA ILE A 197 -0.02 27.75 14.09
C ILE A 197 -0.03 26.27 14.48
N ASP A 198 -1.04 25.53 14.04
CA ASP A 198 -1.17 24.09 14.28
C ASP A 198 0.03 23.32 13.70
N SER A 199 0.46 23.68 12.48
CA SER A 199 1.67 23.12 11.85
C SER A 199 2.93 23.32 12.70
N GLN A 200 3.17 24.54 13.18
CA GLN A 200 4.34 24.85 14.00
C GLN A 200 4.30 24.10 15.34
N LYS A 201 3.13 24.02 15.96
CA LYS A 201 2.91 23.32 17.22
C LYS A 201 3.22 21.82 17.05
N TYR A 202 2.60 21.16 16.08
CA TYR A 202 2.67 19.70 15.94
C TYR A 202 3.96 19.18 15.33
N ARG A 203 4.73 20.03 14.63
CA ARG A 203 6.07 19.67 14.14
C ARG A 203 7.02 19.23 15.25
N THR A 204 6.80 19.68 16.49
CA THR A 204 7.63 19.31 17.66
C THR A 204 7.09 18.10 18.42
N HIS A 205 5.98 17.51 17.98
CA HIS A 205 5.36 16.37 18.65
C HIS A 205 6.10 15.06 18.32
N PRO A 206 6.53 14.27 19.32
CA PRO A 206 7.37 13.08 19.09
C PRO A 206 6.66 12.00 18.26
N ASP A 207 5.34 11.91 18.37
CA ASP A 207 4.51 10.93 17.66
C ASP A 207 3.82 11.52 16.41
N CYS A 208 4.32 12.64 15.85
CA CYS A 208 3.76 13.24 14.65
C CYS A 208 4.81 13.34 13.52
N LYS A 209 4.63 12.51 12.49
CA LYS A 209 5.33 12.64 11.21
C LYS A 209 4.46 13.30 10.15
N ILE A 210 3.14 13.16 10.26
CA ILE A 210 2.20 13.74 9.32
C ILE A 210 1.14 14.51 10.10
N LEU A 211 0.94 15.78 9.74
CA LEU A 211 -0.22 16.57 10.16
C LEU A 211 -1.21 16.63 8.99
N PHE A 212 -2.37 16.02 9.19
CA PHE A 212 -3.48 16.03 8.24
C PHE A 212 -4.57 17.01 8.69
N CYS A 213 -4.63 18.18 8.07
CA CYS A 213 -5.64 19.19 8.34
C CYS A 213 -6.88 18.94 7.46
N PHE A 214 -7.96 18.46 8.06
CA PHE A 214 -9.25 18.30 7.40
C PHE A 214 -10.11 19.55 7.61
N VAL A 215 -10.45 20.25 6.52
CA VAL A 215 -11.31 21.43 6.55
C VAL A 215 -12.64 21.11 5.89
N TYR A 216 -13.71 21.06 6.68
CA TYR A 216 -15.07 20.89 6.19
C TYR A 216 -15.70 22.24 5.88
N ASP A 217 -15.87 22.55 4.60
CA ASP A 217 -16.45 23.80 4.10
C ASP A 217 -17.77 23.59 3.34
N PRO A 218 -18.84 23.12 4.01
CA PRO A 218 -20.09 22.76 3.35
C PRO A 218 -20.80 23.92 2.66
N ASP A 219 -20.53 25.16 3.09
CA ASP A 219 -21.23 26.37 2.64
C ASP A 219 -20.37 27.27 1.73
N GLY A 220 -19.11 26.88 1.45
CA GLY A 220 -18.25 27.59 0.49
C GLY A 220 -17.67 28.90 0.99
N TRP A 221 -17.30 28.98 2.27
CA TRP A 221 -16.62 30.14 2.87
C TRP A 221 -15.17 30.30 2.39
N ILE A 222 -14.59 29.26 1.79
CA ILE A 222 -13.24 29.29 1.20
C ILE A 222 -13.36 29.50 -0.31
N ALA A 223 -13.00 30.70 -0.77
CA ALA A 223 -13.19 31.11 -2.17
C ALA A 223 -12.30 30.33 -3.15
N ASN A 224 -11.06 30.00 -2.76
CA ASN A 224 -10.15 29.20 -3.57
C ASN A 224 -9.52 28.06 -2.74
N PRO A 225 -10.26 26.95 -2.52
CA PRO A 225 -9.78 25.84 -1.70
C PRO A 225 -8.47 25.25 -2.21
N ARG A 226 -8.34 25.05 -3.53
CA ARG A 226 -7.13 24.48 -4.14
C ARG A 226 -5.91 25.38 -3.95
N GLY A 227 -6.09 26.70 -4.02
CA GLY A 227 -5.02 27.66 -3.73
C GLY A 227 -4.53 27.51 -2.30
N LEU A 228 -5.45 27.54 -1.33
CA LEU A 228 -5.08 27.41 0.08
C LEU A 228 -4.41 26.06 0.39
N GLU A 229 -4.88 24.96 -0.20
CA GLU A 229 -4.23 23.65 -0.09
C GLU A 229 -2.81 23.67 -0.63
N ASN A 230 -2.59 24.22 -1.83
CA ASN A 230 -1.26 24.27 -2.44
C ASN A 230 -0.29 25.17 -1.64
N ASP A 231 -0.78 26.25 -1.03
CA ASP A 231 0.03 27.18 -0.24
C ASP A 231 0.49 26.55 1.09
N LEU A 232 -0.33 25.67 1.68
CA LEU A 232 -0.08 25.07 2.99
C LEU A 232 0.55 23.68 2.91
N ASN A 233 0.26 22.89 1.87
CA ASN A 233 0.80 21.54 1.69
C ASN A 233 2.32 21.58 1.51
N LYS A 234 3.04 20.92 2.41
CA LYS A 234 4.50 20.87 2.41
C LYS A 234 4.97 19.52 2.89
N LYS A 235 6.04 19.03 2.27
CA LYS A 235 6.70 17.78 2.64
C LYS A 235 8.18 18.07 2.89
N ASP A 236 8.57 17.97 4.15
CA ASP A 236 9.97 18.02 4.58
C ASP A 236 10.47 16.60 4.88
N ASN A 237 11.76 16.43 5.19
CA ASN A 237 12.35 15.12 5.44
C ASN A 237 11.70 14.36 6.61
N ASP A 238 11.33 15.08 7.67
CA ASP A 238 10.89 14.49 8.94
C ASP A 238 9.41 14.79 9.28
N PHE A 239 8.77 15.65 8.49
CA PHE A 239 7.41 16.13 8.74
C PHE A 239 6.68 16.49 7.45
N GLU A 240 5.44 16.06 7.32
CA GLU A 240 4.56 16.38 6.19
C GLU A 240 3.28 17.03 6.70
N ILE A 241 2.89 18.15 6.09
CA ILE A 241 1.57 18.75 6.28
C ILE A 241 0.73 18.55 5.02
N LYS A 242 -0.45 17.97 5.22
CA LYS A 242 -1.48 17.81 4.20
C LYS A 242 -2.76 18.49 4.65
N VAL A 243 -3.26 19.39 3.84
CA VAL A 243 -4.53 20.10 4.00
C VAL A 243 -5.48 19.56 2.94
N LEU A 244 -6.66 19.13 3.40
CA LEU A 244 -7.74 18.68 2.53
C LEU A 244 -9.03 19.42 2.89
N ILE A 245 -9.51 20.23 1.95
CA ILE A 245 -10.73 21.02 2.03
C ILE A 245 -11.84 20.33 1.23
N VAL A 246 -12.97 20.05 1.88
CA VAL A 246 -14.11 19.28 1.34
C VAL A 246 -15.43 19.97 1.70
N PRO A 247 -16.45 19.97 0.83
CA PRO A 247 -16.49 19.41 -0.52
C PRO A 247 -15.64 20.18 -1.54
N LYS A 248 -15.37 19.51 -2.67
CA LYS A 248 -14.75 20.13 -3.85
C LYS A 248 -15.85 20.65 -4.78
N GLY A 249 -15.68 21.87 -5.28
CA GLY A 249 -16.57 22.46 -6.28
C GLY A 249 -17.81 23.09 -5.64
N HIS A 250 -17.65 24.36 -5.28
CA HIS A 250 -18.74 25.30 -5.07
C HIS A 250 -18.92 26.16 -6.32
#